data_AF-A0A090Q8J9-F1
#
_entry.id   AF-A0A090Q8J9-F1
#
_cell.length_a   1.000
_cell.length_b   1.000
_cell.length_c   1.000
_cell.angle_alpha   90.00
_cell.angle_beta   90.00
_cell.angle_gamma   90.00
#
_symmetry.space_group_name_H-M   'P 1'
#
loop_
_entity.id
_entity.type
_entity.pdbx_description
1 polymer ?
#
loop_
_entity_poly.entity_id
_entity_poly.type
_entity_poly.pdbx_seq_one_letter_code
_entity_poly.pdbx_strand_id
1 'polypeptide(L)'
;MLIVPFGGSGIISRNAQVASATFRAVRGPLSRKRLLELGYDCPAIYGDPALLLPLYYHPIVENKFQIGIVPHINDYDMVNEWYKNDPSIKVINFRTNDVEHTTREILECASIISSSLHGVIVAHGYHIPAIQVKFSDRIYGDGVKYHDYFLSVNLDPYEPEFIEDRISMVDLMDKVQEYKNALPQIDKIKQLQHDLLAVCPFKSKMDE
;
A
#
# COMPACT_ATOMS: atom_id res chain seq x y z
N MET A 1 -0.12 -9.68 -21.08
CA MET A 1 -1.13 -9.79 -20.01
C MET A 1 -0.45 -9.38 -18.72
N LEU A 2 -0.86 -8.26 -18.11
CA LEU A 2 -0.43 -7.88 -16.76
C LEU A 2 -0.93 -9.00 -15.84
N ILE A 3 -0.06 -9.94 -15.46
CA ILE A 3 -0.46 -10.92 -14.44
C ILE A 3 -0.34 -10.17 -13.12
N VAL A 4 -1.47 -9.63 -12.66
CA VAL A 4 -1.71 -9.26 -11.27
C VAL A 4 -2.62 -10.36 -10.71
N PRO A 5 -2.09 -11.53 -10.31
CA PRO A 5 -2.93 -12.53 -9.69
C PRO A 5 -3.17 -12.03 -8.27
N PHE A 6 -4.41 -11.61 -7.99
CA PHE A 6 -4.99 -11.51 -6.64
C PHE A 6 -3.99 -11.06 -5.54
N GLY A 7 -3.67 -9.76 -5.49
CA GLY A 7 -2.86 -9.21 -4.38
C GLY A 7 -1.84 -8.12 -4.70
N GLY A 8 -1.80 -7.61 -5.94
CA GLY A 8 -0.95 -6.49 -6.32
C GLY A 8 0.19 -6.90 -7.26
N SER A 9 0.84 -5.89 -7.80
CA SER A 9 1.82 -5.91 -8.91
C SER A 9 3.15 -6.67 -8.63
N GLY A 10 3.22 -7.58 -7.65
CA GLY A 10 4.49 -8.19 -7.23
C GLY A 10 4.38 -9.49 -6.44
N ILE A 11 5.53 -10.05 -6.05
CA ILE A 11 5.64 -11.32 -5.33
C ILE A 11 5.15 -11.23 -3.88
N ILE A 12 4.61 -12.33 -3.34
CA ILE A 12 4.19 -12.46 -1.93
C ILE A 12 5.19 -13.25 -1.07
N SER A 13 6.14 -13.93 -1.71
CA SER A 13 7.28 -14.59 -1.08
C SER A 13 8.53 -14.42 -1.95
N ARG A 14 9.72 -14.33 -1.34
CA ARG A 14 10.99 -14.19 -2.07
C ARG A 14 11.27 -15.36 -3.01
N ASN A 15 10.78 -16.55 -2.69
CA ASN A 15 10.94 -17.77 -3.48
C ASN A 15 9.77 -18.04 -4.45
N ALA A 16 8.86 -17.08 -4.65
CA ALA A 16 7.66 -17.25 -5.46
C ALA A 16 7.99 -17.84 -6.84
N GLN A 17 7.17 -18.78 -7.28
CA GLN A 17 7.14 -19.24 -8.67
C GLN A 17 6.14 -18.37 -9.42
N VAL A 18 6.53 -17.85 -10.58
CA VAL A 18 5.70 -16.96 -11.38
C VAL A 18 5.50 -17.58 -12.75
N ALA A 19 4.26 -17.60 -13.24
CA ALA A 19 3.98 -18.06 -14.59
C ALA A 19 4.59 -17.12 -15.63
N SER A 20 5.07 -17.69 -16.74
CA SER A 20 5.63 -16.91 -17.85
C SER A 20 4.61 -15.91 -18.41
N ALA A 21 5.04 -14.67 -18.61
CA ALA A 21 4.23 -13.58 -19.15
C ALA A 21 5.11 -12.47 -19.72
N THR A 22 4.48 -11.48 -20.36
CA THR A 22 5.12 -10.21 -20.67
C THR A 22 4.98 -9.27 -19.46
N PHE A 23 6.09 -9.02 -18.78
CA PHE A 23 6.15 -8.11 -17.64
C PHE A 23 6.42 -6.68 -18.15
N ARG A 24 5.50 -5.75 -17.84
CA ARG A 24 5.62 -4.32 -18.23
C ARG A 24 6.05 -3.44 -17.07
N ALA A 25 5.64 -3.80 -15.87
CA ALA A 25 5.99 -3.17 -14.61
C ALA A 25 5.81 -4.20 -13.49
N VAL A 26 6.46 -3.96 -12.35
CA VAL A 26 6.27 -4.73 -11.11
C VAL A 26 6.25 -3.79 -9.92
N ARG A 27 5.78 -4.23 -8.76
CA ARG A 27 5.65 -3.37 -7.57
C ARG A 27 6.98 -2.70 -7.17
N GLY A 28 8.08 -3.42 -7.31
CA GLY A 28 9.40 -2.92 -6.93
C GLY A 28 10.58 -3.81 -7.35
N PRO A 29 11.79 -3.47 -6.89
CA PRO A 29 13.03 -4.10 -7.32
C PRO A 29 13.20 -5.56 -6.86
N LEU A 30 12.56 -5.99 -5.76
CA LEU A 30 12.64 -7.39 -5.30
C LEU A 30 11.80 -8.30 -6.19
N SER A 31 10.60 -7.86 -6.60
CA SER A 31 9.80 -8.56 -7.60
C SER A 31 10.56 -8.68 -8.92
N ARG A 32 11.17 -7.58 -9.38
CA ARG A 32 11.98 -7.60 -10.61
C ARG A 32 13.15 -8.58 -10.50
N LYS A 33 13.90 -8.52 -9.40
CA LYS A 33 15.03 -9.44 -9.15
C LYS A 33 14.57 -10.88 -9.27
N ARG A 34 13.44 -11.23 -8.66
CA ARG A 34 12.90 -12.60 -8.72
C ARG A 34 12.53 -13.03 -10.14
N LEU A 35 11.93 -12.16 -10.93
CA LEU A 35 11.61 -12.46 -12.33
C LEU A 35 12.87 -12.71 -13.18
N LEU A 36 13.92 -11.91 -12.97
CA LEU A 36 15.20 -12.09 -13.65
C LEU A 36 15.87 -13.42 -13.25
N GLU A 37 15.81 -13.81 -11.98
CA GLU A 37 16.31 -15.12 -11.50
C GLU A 37 15.56 -16.31 -12.14
N LEU A 38 14.28 -16.12 -12.48
CA LEU A 38 13.48 -17.12 -13.20
C LEU A 38 13.73 -17.12 -14.72
N GLY A 39 14.63 -16.25 -15.22
CA GLY A 39 14.98 -16.14 -16.63
C GLY A 39 13.98 -15.34 -17.47
N TYR A 40 13.09 -14.56 -16.84
CA TYR A 40 12.17 -13.67 -17.54
C TYR A 40 12.79 -12.30 -17.80
N ASP A 41 12.38 -11.66 -18.90
CA ASP A 41 12.64 -10.24 -19.12
C ASP A 41 11.65 -9.39 -18.30
N CYS A 42 12.17 -8.39 -17.60
CA CYS A 42 11.37 -7.46 -16.81
C CYS A 42 12.06 -6.08 -16.78
N PRO A 43 11.40 -5.03 -17.30
CA PRO A 43 11.95 -3.68 -17.26
C PRO A 43 12.05 -3.17 -15.82
N ALA A 44 12.93 -2.19 -15.60
CA ALA A 44 13.08 -1.51 -14.32
C ALA A 44 11.99 -0.44 -14.11
N ILE A 45 10.73 -0.80 -14.37
CA ILE A 45 9.57 0.06 -14.16
C ILE A 45 8.83 -0.46 -12.95
N TYR A 46 8.66 0.43 -11.97
CA TYR A 46 8.14 0.06 -10.66
C TYR A 46 6.86 0.80 -10.31
N GLY A 47 6.16 0.26 -9.32
CA GLY A 47 5.02 0.90 -8.68
C GLY A 47 3.78 0.03 -8.67
N ASP A 48 2.88 0.35 -7.77
CA ASP A 48 1.57 -0.27 -7.71
C ASP A 48 0.52 0.61 -8.40
N PRO A 49 -0.41 0.05 -9.20
CA PRO A 49 -1.45 0.83 -9.86
C PRO A 49 -2.32 1.67 -8.92
N ALA A 50 -2.45 1.31 -7.64
CA ALA A 50 -3.19 2.11 -6.66
C ALA A 50 -2.55 3.50 -6.43
N LEU A 51 -1.26 3.69 -6.75
CA LEU A 51 -0.63 5.01 -6.75
C LEU A 51 -1.23 5.95 -7.80
N LEU A 52 -1.94 5.45 -8.80
CA LEU A 52 -2.59 6.26 -9.84
C LEU A 52 -3.95 6.81 -9.39
N LEU A 53 -4.53 6.33 -8.28
CA LEU A 53 -5.85 6.79 -7.78
C LEU A 53 -5.95 8.33 -7.66
N PRO A 54 -4.97 9.04 -7.07
CA PRO A 54 -4.96 10.50 -7.01
C PRO A 54 -4.77 11.20 -8.36
N LEU A 55 -4.79 10.50 -9.50
CA LEU A 55 -4.89 11.17 -10.81
C LEU A 55 -6.33 11.19 -11.32
N TYR A 56 -7.20 10.34 -10.78
CA TYR A 56 -8.56 10.12 -11.28
C TYR A 56 -9.64 10.39 -10.24
N TYR A 57 -9.30 10.36 -8.95
CA TYR A 57 -10.27 10.48 -7.87
C TYR A 57 -9.81 11.53 -6.84
N HIS A 58 -10.55 12.63 -6.74
CA HIS A 58 -10.22 13.78 -5.90
C HIS A 58 -11.47 14.31 -5.18
N PRO A 59 -12.06 13.54 -4.27
CA PRO A 59 -13.21 14.00 -3.53
C PRO A 59 -12.81 15.16 -2.61
N ILE A 60 -13.71 16.12 -2.41
CA ILE A 60 -13.57 17.10 -1.33
C ILE A 60 -14.00 16.40 -0.04
N VAL A 61 -13.07 16.27 0.89
CA VAL A 61 -13.24 15.54 2.16
C VAL A 61 -12.64 16.35 3.29
N GLU A 62 -13.38 16.45 4.39
CA GLU A 62 -12.91 17.09 5.61
C GLU A 62 -12.12 16.07 6.44
N ASN A 63 -11.01 16.50 7.03
CA ASN A 63 -10.27 15.66 7.96
C ASN A 63 -11.05 15.55 9.27
N LYS A 64 -11.42 14.33 9.65
CA LYS A 64 -12.26 14.02 10.82
C LYS A 64 -11.52 13.22 11.88
N PHE A 65 -10.50 12.47 11.49
CA PHE A 65 -9.81 11.50 12.35
C PHE A 65 -8.32 11.77 12.40
N GLN A 66 -7.74 11.66 13.59
CA GLN A 66 -6.29 11.78 13.74
C GLN A 66 -5.56 10.57 13.14
N ILE A 67 -6.16 9.38 13.28
CA ILE A 67 -5.59 8.12 12.82
C ILE A 67 -6.66 7.29 12.10
N GLY A 68 -6.33 6.83 10.90
CA GLY A 68 -7.01 5.73 10.23
C GLY A 68 -6.26 4.43 10.45
N ILE A 69 -6.96 3.38 10.89
CA ILE A 69 -6.39 2.04 11.02
C ILE A 69 -6.96 1.17 9.91
N VAL A 70 -6.09 0.68 9.04
CA VAL A 70 -6.46 -0.23 7.94
C VAL A 70 -5.92 -1.63 8.25
N PRO A 71 -6.68 -2.48 8.97
CA PRO A 71 -6.26 -3.84 9.27
C PRO A 71 -6.32 -4.72 8.02
N HIS A 72 -5.50 -5.77 8.01
CA HIS A 72 -5.66 -6.88 7.08
C HIS A 72 -7.06 -7.49 7.24
N ILE A 73 -7.62 -8.03 6.16
CA ILE A 73 -8.98 -8.58 6.16
C ILE A 73 -9.21 -9.65 7.24
N ASN A 74 -8.17 -10.36 7.67
CA ASN A 74 -8.27 -11.39 8.72
C ASN A 74 -8.29 -10.81 10.16
N ASP A 75 -7.88 -9.55 10.32
CA ASP A 75 -7.73 -8.88 11.61
C ASP A 75 -8.82 -7.82 11.86
N TYR A 76 -9.63 -7.51 10.83
CA TYR A 76 -10.59 -6.40 10.87
C TYR A 76 -11.52 -6.43 12.09
N ASP A 77 -12.20 -7.56 12.36
CA ASP A 77 -13.20 -7.60 13.44
C ASP A 77 -12.57 -7.36 14.81
N MET A 78 -11.38 -7.91 15.05
CA MET A 78 -10.62 -7.74 16.29
C MET A 78 -10.19 -6.28 16.48
N VAL A 79 -9.56 -5.69 15.45
CA VAL A 79 -9.07 -4.30 15.50
C VAL A 79 -10.24 -3.31 15.57
N ASN A 80 -11.34 -3.59 14.87
CA ASN A 80 -12.56 -2.80 14.98
C ASN A 80 -13.11 -2.83 16.41
N GLU A 81 -13.08 -3.98 17.09
CA GLU A 81 -13.54 -4.06 18.47
C GLU A 81 -12.70 -3.23 19.44
N TRP A 82 -11.40 -3.08 19.19
CA TRP A 82 -10.52 -2.23 19.99
C TRP A 82 -10.82 -0.74 19.88
N TYR A 83 -11.27 -0.27 18.71
CA TYR A 83 -11.29 1.17 18.40
C TYR A 83 -12.64 1.72 17.92
N LYS A 84 -13.68 0.89 17.70
CA LYS A 84 -14.99 1.34 17.17
C LYS A 84 -15.69 2.45 17.97
N ASN A 85 -15.35 2.59 19.25
CA ASN A 85 -15.93 3.58 20.16
C ASN A 85 -15.03 4.82 20.35
N ASP A 86 -13.86 4.86 19.71
CA ASP A 86 -12.94 6.01 19.81
C ASP A 86 -13.27 7.04 18.71
N PRO A 87 -13.72 8.25 19.06
CA PRO A 87 -14.12 9.24 18.05
C PRO A 87 -12.94 9.82 17.25
N SER A 88 -11.70 9.59 17.69
CA SER A 88 -10.50 10.10 17.03
C SER A 88 -9.91 9.13 16.01
N ILE A 89 -10.38 7.88 16.01
CA ILE A 89 -9.87 6.78 15.20
C ILE A 89 -10.93 6.30 14.23
N LYS A 90 -10.51 6.08 12.98
CA LYS A 90 -11.33 5.39 11.99
C LYS A 90 -10.74 4.02 11.68
N VAL A 91 -11.48 2.94 11.97
CA VAL A 91 -11.12 1.61 11.46
C VAL A 91 -11.74 1.43 10.09
N ILE A 92 -10.91 1.20 9.06
CA ILE A 92 -11.29 1.24 7.65
C ILE A 92 -11.41 -0.19 7.12
N ASN A 93 -12.58 -0.54 6.58
CA ASN A 93 -12.88 -1.91 6.17
C ASN A 93 -12.51 -2.18 4.71
N PHE A 94 -11.45 -2.95 4.47
CA PHE A 94 -11.03 -3.36 3.13
C PHE A 94 -11.73 -4.64 2.63
N ARG A 95 -12.71 -5.19 3.36
CA ARG A 95 -13.56 -6.31 2.91
C ARG A 95 -14.70 -5.82 1.99
N THR A 96 -14.39 -4.96 1.03
CA THR A 96 -15.34 -4.37 0.09
C THR A 96 -14.67 -4.12 -1.26
N ASN A 97 -15.48 -4.04 -2.32
CA ASN A 97 -15.03 -3.62 -3.65
C ASN A 97 -15.25 -2.11 -3.88
N ASP A 98 -15.79 -1.38 -2.89
CA ASP A 98 -16.00 0.06 -2.98
C ASP A 98 -14.69 0.83 -2.70
N VAL A 99 -13.88 0.95 -3.75
CA VAL A 99 -12.58 1.65 -3.72
C VAL A 99 -12.79 3.14 -3.43
N GLU A 100 -13.84 3.76 -3.95
CA GLU A 100 -14.09 5.19 -3.73
C GLU A 100 -14.44 5.50 -2.27
N HIS A 101 -15.26 4.65 -1.64
CA HIS A 101 -15.62 4.78 -0.24
C HIS A 101 -14.41 4.58 0.68
N THR A 102 -13.67 3.48 0.52
CA THR A 102 -12.47 3.22 1.34
C THR A 102 -11.40 4.30 1.13
N THR A 103 -11.28 4.84 -0.08
CA THR A 103 -10.39 5.97 -0.36
C THR A 103 -10.85 7.24 0.36
N ARG A 104 -12.16 7.55 0.39
CA ARG A 104 -12.68 8.68 1.18
C ARG A 104 -12.36 8.51 2.67
N GLU A 105 -12.58 7.33 3.23
CA GLU A 105 -12.28 7.07 4.64
C GLU A 105 -10.79 7.25 4.96
N ILE A 106 -9.87 6.89 4.05
CA ILE A 106 -8.43 7.17 4.19
C ILE A 106 -8.18 8.68 4.20
N LEU A 107 -8.80 9.42 3.28
CA LEU A 107 -8.61 10.87 3.15
C LEU A 107 -9.22 11.67 4.32
N GLU A 108 -10.16 11.10 5.06
CA GLU A 108 -10.69 11.68 6.31
C GLU A 108 -9.70 11.59 7.48
N CYS A 109 -8.54 10.96 7.30
CA CYS A 109 -7.55 10.71 8.35
C CYS A 109 -6.27 11.54 8.17
N ALA A 110 -5.69 12.05 9.27
CA ALA A 110 -4.41 12.78 9.24
C ALA A 110 -3.19 11.87 9.05
N SER A 111 -3.28 10.60 9.48
CA SER A 111 -2.25 9.58 9.29
C SER A 111 -2.86 8.18 9.26
N ILE A 112 -2.14 7.21 8.71
CA ILE A 112 -2.59 5.82 8.56
C ILE A 112 -1.66 4.84 9.26
N ILE A 113 -2.24 3.91 10.01
CA ILE A 113 -1.57 2.73 10.55
C ILE A 113 -2.18 1.51 9.87
N SER A 114 -1.37 0.65 9.26
CA SER A 114 -1.94 -0.42 8.44
C SER A 114 -1.19 -1.74 8.54
N SER A 115 -1.94 -2.83 8.67
CA SER A 115 -1.45 -4.18 8.37
C SER A 115 -1.85 -4.66 6.96
N SER A 116 -2.50 -3.80 6.16
CA SER A 116 -2.80 -4.00 4.74
C SER A 116 -1.84 -3.21 3.85
N LEU A 117 -1.18 -3.86 2.90
CA LEU A 117 -0.27 -3.16 1.98
C LEU A 117 -0.95 -2.02 1.23
N HIS A 118 -2.17 -2.24 0.73
CA HIS A 118 -2.90 -1.20 0.00
C HIS A 118 -3.33 -0.02 0.87
N GLY A 119 -3.50 -0.23 2.19
CA GLY A 119 -3.72 0.90 3.12
C GLY A 119 -2.55 1.88 3.10
N VAL A 120 -1.32 1.36 3.08
CA VAL A 120 -0.09 2.15 2.96
C VAL A 120 0.06 2.77 1.57
N ILE A 121 -0.15 1.98 0.50
CA ILE A 121 0.01 2.46 -0.89
C ILE A 121 -0.95 3.59 -1.21
N VAL A 122 -2.24 3.42 -0.89
CA VAL A 122 -3.26 4.45 -1.17
C VAL A 122 -2.95 5.71 -0.39
N ALA A 123 -2.64 5.61 0.91
CA ALA A 123 -2.26 6.76 1.73
C ALA A 123 -1.06 7.52 1.13
N HIS A 124 0.02 6.82 0.77
CA HIS A 124 1.19 7.43 0.13
C HIS A 124 0.86 8.09 -1.21
N GLY A 125 -0.03 7.51 -2.01
CA GLY A 125 -0.51 8.11 -3.26
C GLY A 125 -1.13 9.49 -3.02
N TYR A 126 -1.96 9.62 -1.99
CA TYR A 126 -2.55 10.90 -1.57
C TYR A 126 -1.65 11.74 -0.65
N HIS A 127 -0.39 11.34 -0.47
CA HIS A 127 0.59 12.02 0.38
C HIS A 127 0.17 12.13 1.86
N ILE A 128 -0.51 11.11 2.37
CA ILE A 128 -0.84 10.96 3.79
C ILE A 128 0.21 10.07 4.46
N PRO A 129 0.81 10.47 5.61
CA PRO A 129 1.76 9.64 6.35
C PRO A 129 1.16 8.28 6.69
N ALA A 130 1.87 7.19 6.37
CA ALA A 130 1.41 5.85 6.67
C ALA A 130 2.53 4.93 7.16
N ILE A 131 2.22 4.06 8.12
CA ILE A 131 3.17 3.07 8.64
C ILE A 131 2.59 1.65 8.55
N GLN A 132 3.47 0.68 8.43
CA GLN A 132 3.15 -0.73 8.45
C GLN A 132 3.25 -1.26 9.89
N VAL A 133 2.21 -1.98 10.33
CA VAL A 133 2.19 -2.73 11.59
C VAL A 133 1.67 -4.15 11.36
N LYS A 134 1.73 -4.99 12.38
CA LYS A 134 1.05 -6.28 12.45
C LYS A 134 0.12 -6.32 13.66
N PHE A 135 -1.07 -6.88 13.47
CA PHE A 135 -2.02 -7.16 14.56
C PHE A 135 -2.16 -8.65 14.84
N SER A 136 -1.70 -9.51 13.93
CA SER A 136 -1.64 -10.96 14.11
C SER A 136 -0.59 -11.58 13.18
N ASP A 137 -0.24 -12.85 13.43
CA ASP A 137 0.62 -13.66 12.55
C ASP A 137 -0.15 -14.34 11.41
N ARG A 138 -1.42 -13.96 11.19
CA ARG A 138 -2.29 -14.59 10.18
C ARG A 138 -2.10 -14.05 8.76
N ILE A 139 -1.13 -13.16 8.57
CA ILE A 139 -0.86 -12.53 7.27
C ILE A 139 0.14 -13.42 6.51
N TYR A 140 -0.33 -14.01 5.41
CA TYR A 140 0.50 -14.88 4.57
C TYR A 140 1.62 -14.12 3.85
N GLY A 141 2.77 -14.77 3.70
CA GLY A 141 3.96 -14.26 3.02
C GLY A 141 5.11 -13.96 3.99
N ASP A 142 6.27 -13.63 3.43
CA ASP A 142 7.52 -13.37 4.18
C ASP A 142 7.80 -11.86 4.35
N GLY A 143 6.75 -11.03 4.26
CA GLY A 143 6.85 -9.58 4.33
C GLY A 143 7.43 -8.91 3.08
N VAL A 144 7.93 -9.66 2.08
CA VAL A 144 8.59 -9.09 0.88
C VAL A 144 7.72 -8.05 0.19
N LYS A 145 6.39 -8.20 0.27
CA LYS A 145 5.46 -7.28 -0.38
C LYS A 145 5.58 -5.83 0.07
N TYR A 146 5.87 -5.61 1.36
CA TYR A 146 6.06 -4.28 1.90
C TYR A 146 7.45 -3.76 1.58
N HIS A 147 8.47 -4.60 1.73
CA HIS A 147 9.86 -4.21 1.46
C HIS A 147 10.05 -3.81 0.00
N ASP A 148 9.45 -4.57 -0.90
CA ASP A 148 9.46 -4.34 -2.33
C ASP A 148 8.77 -3.02 -2.71
N TYR A 149 7.65 -2.70 -2.05
CA TYR A 149 6.99 -1.41 -2.21
C TYR A 149 7.84 -0.25 -1.64
N PHE A 150 8.31 -0.36 -0.40
CA PHE A 150 9.11 0.69 0.23
C PHE A 150 10.36 1.04 -0.60
N LEU A 151 11.08 0.02 -1.09
CA LEU A 151 12.20 0.25 -1.99
C LEU A 151 11.79 0.93 -3.30
N SER A 152 10.59 0.66 -3.84
CA SER A 152 10.14 1.30 -5.07
C SER A 152 9.86 2.79 -4.89
N VAL A 153 9.49 3.22 -3.68
CA VAL A 153 9.26 4.61 -3.30
C VAL A 153 10.44 5.27 -2.58
N ASN A 154 11.63 4.67 -2.63
CA ASN A 154 12.88 5.14 -1.98
C ASN A 154 12.80 5.24 -0.45
N LEU A 155 12.08 4.32 0.17
CA LEU A 155 12.04 4.16 1.63
C LEU A 155 12.82 2.91 2.05
N ASP A 156 13.47 3.01 3.20
CA ASP A 156 14.14 1.87 3.82
C ASP A 156 13.08 0.91 4.40
N PRO A 157 13.09 -0.38 4.00
CA PRO A 157 12.23 -1.37 4.63
C PRO A 157 12.58 -1.57 6.10
N TYR A 158 11.56 -1.85 6.90
CA TYR A 158 11.69 -2.18 8.32
C TYR A 158 10.79 -3.35 8.67
N GLU A 159 11.10 -4.00 9.79
CA GLU A 159 10.22 -5.03 10.35
C GLU A 159 9.05 -4.35 11.07
N PRO A 160 7.80 -4.73 10.77
CA PRO A 160 6.64 -4.09 11.37
C PRO A 160 6.51 -4.46 12.84
N GLU A 161 6.16 -3.48 13.65
CA GLU A 161 5.86 -3.72 15.06
C GLU A 161 4.58 -4.55 15.22
N PHE A 162 4.59 -5.42 16.24
CA PHE A 162 3.46 -6.25 16.61
C PHE A 162 2.63 -5.58 17.70
N ILE A 163 1.38 -5.24 17.37
CA ILE A 163 0.41 -4.65 18.30
C ILE A 163 -0.57 -5.75 18.72
N GLU A 164 -0.32 -6.33 19.89
CA GLU A 164 -1.08 -7.47 20.42
C GLU A 164 -2.45 -7.08 20.97
N ASP A 165 -2.57 -5.85 21.49
CA ASP A 165 -3.77 -5.33 22.15
C ASP A 165 -4.01 -3.85 21.82
N ARG A 166 -5.18 -3.34 22.23
CA ARG A 166 -5.50 -1.91 22.17
C ARG A 166 -4.44 -1.10 22.91
N ILE A 167 -3.84 -0.14 22.20
CA ILE A 167 -2.94 0.87 22.80
C ILE A 167 -3.60 2.25 22.73
N SER A 168 -3.03 3.23 23.43
CA SER A 168 -3.62 4.57 23.49
C SER A 168 -3.41 5.34 22.17
N MET A 169 -4.23 6.38 21.97
CA MET A 169 -4.05 7.30 20.86
C MET A 169 -2.67 7.96 20.84
N VAL A 170 -2.12 8.27 22.02
CA VAL A 170 -0.79 8.87 22.15
C VAL A 170 0.26 7.89 21.65
N ASP A 171 0.19 6.62 22.07
CA ASP A 171 1.13 5.58 21.62
C ASP A 171 1.04 5.33 20.11
N LEU A 172 -0.17 5.34 19.54
CA LEU A 172 -0.35 5.22 18.09
C LEU A 172 0.28 6.42 17.35
N MET A 173 0.10 7.64 17.86
CA MET A 173 0.72 8.82 17.27
C MET A 173 2.24 8.79 17.38
N ASP A 174 2.78 8.40 18.53
CA ASP A 174 4.23 8.28 18.75
C ASP A 174 4.86 7.32 17.74
N LYS A 175 4.21 6.18 17.46
CA LYS A 175 4.63 5.27 16.39
C LYS A 175 4.68 5.96 15.04
N VAL A 176 3.64 6.68 14.63
CA VAL A 176 3.66 7.44 13.36
C VAL A 176 4.81 8.45 13.33
N GLN A 177 5.14 9.08 14.46
CA GLN A 177 6.24 10.04 14.57
C GLN A 177 7.63 9.39 14.53
N GLU A 178 7.81 8.19 15.07
CA GLU A 178 9.07 7.43 15.00
C GLU A 178 9.43 7.10 13.55
N TYR A 179 8.42 6.80 12.75
CA TYR A 179 8.55 6.55 11.32
C TYR A 179 8.30 7.81 10.48
N LYS A 180 8.69 9.02 10.95
CA LYS A 180 8.54 10.28 10.19
C LYS A 180 9.07 10.23 8.76
N ASN A 181 10.10 9.43 8.52
CA ASN A 181 10.67 9.23 7.19
C ASN A 181 9.86 8.26 6.31
N ALA A 182 8.74 7.72 6.78
CA ALA A 182 7.91 6.77 6.05
C ALA A 182 6.97 7.42 5.03
N LEU A 183 6.89 8.75 4.94
CA LEU A 183 6.20 9.42 3.85
C LEU A 183 7.13 9.57 2.64
N PRO A 184 6.81 8.99 1.47
CA PRO A 184 7.64 9.15 0.28
C PRO A 184 7.69 10.59 -0.21
N GLN A 185 8.80 10.95 -0.84
CA GLN A 185 8.92 12.21 -1.57
C GLN A 185 7.88 12.28 -2.69
N ILE A 186 7.17 13.41 -2.79
CA ILE A 186 6.08 13.57 -3.76
C ILE A 186 6.56 13.41 -5.20
N ASP A 187 7.78 13.86 -5.51
CA ASP A 187 8.38 13.72 -6.84
C ASP A 187 8.66 12.27 -7.20
N LYS A 188 8.99 11.44 -6.19
CA LYS A 188 9.17 10.01 -6.40
C LYS A 188 7.83 9.33 -6.73
N ILE A 189 6.75 9.70 -6.04
CA ILE A 189 5.40 9.21 -6.37
C ILE A 189 5.01 9.61 -7.79
N LYS A 190 5.18 10.89 -8.15
CA LYS A 190 4.89 11.39 -9.51
C LYS A 190 5.69 10.67 -10.60
N GLN A 191 6.96 10.39 -10.35
CA GLN A 191 7.80 9.64 -11.27
C GLN A 191 7.24 8.22 -11.50
N LEU A 192 6.89 7.49 -10.43
CA LEU A 192 6.31 6.15 -10.56
C LEU A 192 4.95 6.19 -11.28
N GLN A 193 4.11 7.18 -11.00
CA GLN A 193 2.85 7.37 -11.69
C GLN A 193 3.06 7.58 -13.20
N HIS A 194 4.03 8.42 -13.58
CA HIS A 194 4.41 8.66 -14.98
C HIS A 194 4.89 7.37 -15.65
N ASP A 195 5.81 6.64 -15.02
CA ASP A 195 6.38 5.40 -15.56
C ASP A 195 5.33 4.31 -15.74
N LEU A 196 4.42 4.14 -14.76
CA LEU A 196 3.30 3.19 -14.85
C LEU A 196 2.36 3.53 -16.00
N LEU A 197 2.01 4.81 -16.18
CA LEU A 197 1.18 5.25 -17.29
C LEU A 197 1.89 5.06 -18.64
N ALA A 198 3.20 5.27 -18.71
CA ALA A 198 3.98 5.10 -19.94
C ALA A 198 3.91 3.67 -20.50
N VAL A 199 3.79 2.66 -19.63
CA VAL A 199 3.69 1.24 -20.02
C VAL A 199 2.32 0.63 -19.87
N CYS A 200 1.29 1.46 -19.64
CA CYS A 200 -0.09 1.01 -19.53
C CYS A 200 -0.53 0.34 -20.85
N PRO A 201 -0.90 -0.96 -20.83
CA PRO A 201 -1.25 -1.70 -22.06
C PRO A 201 -2.64 -1.32 -22.60
N PHE A 202 -3.37 -0.45 -21.91
CA PHE A 202 -4.74 -0.07 -22.24
C PHE A 202 -4.85 1.33 -22.87
N LYS A 203 -3.73 2.01 -23.13
CA LYS A 203 -3.74 3.24 -23.94
C LYS A 203 -4.27 2.88 -25.33
N SER A 204 -5.48 3.35 -25.66
CA SER A 204 -5.99 3.30 -27.03
C SER A 204 -5.10 4.18 -27.92
N LYS A 205 -4.99 3.83 -29.21
CA LYS A 205 -4.54 4.74 -30.26
C LYS A 205 -5.54 5.89 -30.40
N MET A 206 -5.59 6.78 -29.43
CA MET A 206 -6.30 8.05 -29.45
C MET A 206 -5.35 9.01 -28.76
N ASP A 207 -4.46 9.60 -29.57
CA ASP A 207 -3.60 10.78 -29.30
C ASP A 207 -2.35 10.70 -30.22
N GLU A 208 -2.56 10.40 -31.51
CA GLU A 208 -1.67 10.79 -32.62
C GLU A 208 -2.43 11.79 -33.50
#